data_AF-A0A371YNI7-F1
#
_entry.id   AF-A0A371YNI7-F1
#
_cell.length_a   1.000
_cell.length_b   1.000
_cell.length_c   1.000
_cell.angle_alpha   90.00
_cell.angle_beta   90.00
_cell.angle_gamma   90.00
#
_symmetry.space_group_name_H-M   'P 1'
#
loop_
_entity.id
_entity.type
_entity.pdbx_description
1 polymer ?
#
loop_
_entity_poly.entity_id
_entity_poly.type
_entity_poly.pdbx_seq_one_letter_code
_entity_poly.pdbx_strand_id
1 'polypeptide(L)'
;MMTADMLIAHNMAFDLPFISMELARINQPIPSKGAFCTMENGRWATFNGKSPKLSELCFALDVSYDQAAAHAADYDVEVMMQCFFKCVYRGVFKLV
;
A
#
# COMPACT_ATOMS: atom_id res chain seq x y z
N MET A 1 1.66 18.28 -14.17
CA MET A 1 0.44 17.87 -13.43
C MET A 1 0.64 16.44 -12.95
N MET A 2 0.46 16.15 -11.66
CA MET A 2 0.45 14.76 -11.19
C MET A 2 -0.86 14.10 -11.65
N THR A 3 -0.73 13.10 -12.53
CA THR A 3 -1.82 12.43 -13.24
C THR A 3 -2.51 11.32 -12.44
N ALA A 4 -1.94 10.88 -11.32
CA ALA A 4 -2.52 9.82 -10.49
C ALA A 4 -3.68 10.36 -9.65
N ASP A 5 -4.80 9.65 -9.55
CA ASP A 5 -5.99 10.08 -8.81
C ASP A 5 -6.04 9.64 -7.34
N MET A 6 -5.18 8.69 -6.97
CA MET A 6 -5.15 8.09 -5.65
C MET A 6 -3.72 7.68 -5.28
N LEU A 7 -3.36 7.85 -4.00
CA LEU A 7 -2.16 7.31 -3.40
C LEU A 7 -2.47 5.94 -2.81
N ILE A 8 -1.62 4.95 -3.06
CA ILE A 8 -1.77 3.60 -2.51
C ILE A 8 -0.51 3.28 -1.71
N ALA A 9 -0.68 2.83 -0.47
CA ALA A 9 0.43 2.45 0.40
C ALA A 9 0.07 1.29 1.32
N HIS A 10 1.08 0.65 1.89
CA HIS A 10 0.94 -0.37 2.93
C HIS A 10 1.46 0.21 4.24
N ASN A 11 0.56 0.83 5.01
CA ASN A 11 0.84 1.71 6.16
C ASN A 11 0.99 3.20 5.78
N MET A 12 -0.02 3.74 5.08
CA MET A 12 -0.08 5.14 4.64
C MET A 12 0.24 6.17 5.73
N ALA A 13 -0.24 5.95 6.97
CA ALA A 13 0.00 6.85 8.09
C ALA A 13 1.49 6.98 8.45
N PHE A 14 2.30 5.95 8.15
CA PHE A 14 3.74 5.97 8.30
C PHE A 14 4.44 6.62 7.10
N ASP A 15 4.09 6.23 5.87
CA ASP A 15 4.78 6.68 4.65
C ASP A 15 4.52 8.16 4.31
N LEU A 16 3.27 8.61 4.45
CA LEU A 16 2.84 9.92 3.97
C LEU A 16 3.59 11.09 4.64
N PRO A 17 3.88 11.09 5.96
CA PRO A 17 4.74 12.11 6.57
C PRO A 17 6.12 12.22 5.92
N PHE A 18 6.81 11.10 5.63
CA PHE A 18 8.13 11.13 5.01
C PHE A 18 8.09 11.69 3.59
N ILE A 19 7.13 11.22 2.78
CA ILE A 19 6.94 11.73 1.41
C ILE A 19 6.59 13.22 1.42
N SER A 20 5.72 13.64 2.35
CA SER A 20 5.33 15.04 2.48
C SER A 20 6.51 15.94 2.84
N MET A 21 7.37 15.50 3.76
CA MET A 21 8.57 16.24 4.15
C MET A 21 9.58 16.36 3.00
N GLU A 22 9.84 15.27 2.26
CA GLU A 22 10.77 15.29 1.13
C GLU A 22 10.27 16.17 -0.02
N LEU A 23 8.96 16.14 -0.32
CA LEU A 23 8.37 17.02 -1.33
C LEU A 23 8.42 18.49 -0.88
N ALA A 24 8.08 18.77 0.39
CA ALA A 24 8.17 20.11 0.95
C ALA A 24 9.60 20.65 0.90
N ARG A 25 10.62 19.82 1.16
CA ARG A 25 12.04 20.18 1.09
C ARG A 25 12.46 20.73 -0.27
N ILE A 26 11.82 20.26 -1.35
CA ILE A 26 12.09 20.70 -2.73
C ILE A 26 10.99 21.60 -3.31
N ASN A 27 10.13 22.18 -2.46
CA ASN A 27 9.00 23.04 -2.83
C ASN A 27 8.04 22.39 -3.85
N GLN A 28 7.87 21.07 -3.78
CA GLN A 28 6.89 20.35 -4.57
C GLN A 28 5.56 20.24 -3.81
N PRO A 29 4.42 20.24 -4.54
CA PRO A 29 3.12 20.10 -3.91
C PRO A 29 2.99 18.72 -3.26
N ILE A 30 2.51 18.71 -2.01
CA ILE A 30 2.18 17.48 -1.30
C ILE A 30 0.89 16.91 -1.91
N PRO A 31 0.86 15.62 -2.30
CA PRO A 31 -0.33 14.99 -2.82
C PRO A 31 -1.49 15.08 -1.81
N SER A 32 -2.58 15.72 -2.22
CA SER A 32 -3.82 15.86 -1.43
C SER A 32 -4.95 14.96 -1.94
N LYS A 33 -4.68 14.16 -2.97
CA LYS A 33 -5.64 13.24 -3.58
C LYS A 33 -5.93 12.05 -2.65
N GLY A 34 -7.02 11.33 -2.91
CA GLY A 34 -7.49 10.24 -2.06
C GLY A 34 -6.38 9.24 -1.71
N ALA A 35 -6.37 8.74 -0.48
CA ALA A 35 -5.37 7.83 0.04
C ALA A 35 -5.99 6.47 0.35
N PHE A 36 -5.36 5.39 -0.13
CA PHE A 36 -5.79 4.02 0.10
C PHE A 36 -4.69 3.24 0.82
N CYS A 37 -5.00 2.79 2.04
CA CYS A 37 -4.08 1.99 2.85
C CYS A 37 -4.44 0.50 2.75
N THR A 38 -3.59 -0.29 2.08
CA THR A 38 -3.80 -1.75 1.93
C THR A 38 -3.68 -2.50 3.27
N MET A 39 -2.95 -1.93 4.24
CA MET A 39 -2.86 -2.46 5.60
C MET A 39 -4.20 -2.32 6.35
N GLU A 40 -4.84 -1.15 6.28
CA GLU A 40 -6.12 -0.92 6.97
C GLU A 40 -7.26 -1.69 6.31
N ASN A 41 -7.31 -1.68 4.98
CA ASN A 41 -8.33 -2.38 4.21
C ASN A 41 -8.07 -3.91 4.14
N GLY A 42 -6.86 -4.36 4.50
CA GLY A 42 -6.43 -5.75 4.44
C GLY A 42 -6.66 -6.56 5.71
N ARG A 43 -7.33 -6.03 6.74
CA ARG A 43 -7.50 -6.73 8.04
C ARG A 43 -8.10 -8.13 7.94
N TRP A 44 -8.94 -8.37 6.93
CA TRP A 44 -9.51 -9.69 6.61
C TRP A 44 -8.45 -10.76 6.31
N ALA A 45 -7.23 -10.37 5.92
CA ALA A 45 -6.12 -11.29 5.64
C ALA A 45 -5.54 -11.92 6.92
N THR A 46 -5.99 -11.48 8.10
CA THR A 46 -5.57 -12.04 9.39
C THR A 46 -6.77 -12.58 10.17
N PHE A 47 -6.58 -13.72 10.85
CA PHE A 47 -7.68 -14.42 11.53
C PHE A 47 -8.33 -13.60 12.65
N ASN A 48 -7.60 -12.67 13.27
CA ASN A 48 -8.08 -11.84 14.36
C ASN A 48 -8.38 -10.39 13.95
N GLY A 49 -8.34 -10.09 12.65
CA GLY A 49 -8.60 -8.74 12.15
C GLY A 49 -7.54 -7.70 12.53
N LYS A 50 -6.33 -8.13 12.94
CA LYS A 50 -5.20 -7.22 13.10
C LYS A 50 -4.78 -6.65 11.73
N SER A 51 -4.05 -5.55 11.75
CA SER A 51 -3.40 -5.06 10.54
C SER A 51 -2.40 -6.12 10.02
N PRO A 52 -2.53 -6.60 8.78
CA PRO A 52 -1.59 -7.54 8.20
C PRO A 52 -0.23 -6.85 7.99
N LYS A 53 0.84 -7.62 8.16
CA LYS A 53 2.12 -7.34 7.51
C LYS A 53 1.96 -7.56 6.00
N LEU A 54 2.84 -6.95 5.20
CA LEU A 54 2.79 -7.12 3.74
C LEU A 54 2.89 -8.59 3.33
N SER A 55 3.76 -9.37 3.99
CA SER A 55 3.89 -10.81 3.76
C SER A 55 2.62 -11.61 4.09
N GLU A 56 1.86 -11.21 5.13
CA GLU A 56 0.59 -11.85 5.48
C GLU A 56 -0.50 -11.54 4.43
N LEU A 57 -0.52 -10.30 3.92
CA LEU A 57 -1.40 -9.93 2.82
C LEU A 57 -1.04 -10.68 1.53
N CYS A 58 0.25 -10.81 1.22
CA CYS A 58 0.73 -11.58 0.07
C CYS A 58 0.34 -13.06 0.19
N PHE A 59 0.53 -13.66 1.37
CA PHE A 59 0.12 -15.03 1.65
C PHE A 59 -1.40 -15.24 1.42
N ALA A 60 -2.25 -14.34 1.93
CA ALA A 60 -3.70 -14.45 1.79
C ALA A 60 -4.19 -14.30 0.33
N LEU A 61 -3.38 -13.68 -0.54
CA LEU A 61 -3.72 -13.41 -1.95
C LEU A 61 -2.97 -14.30 -2.95
N ASP A 62 -2.18 -15.26 -2.46
CA ASP A 62 -1.33 -16.12 -3.29
C ASP A 62 -0.39 -15.27 -4.17
N VAL A 63 0.27 -14.29 -3.55
CA VAL A 63 1.32 -13.47 -4.15
C VAL A 63 2.66 -13.95 -3.60
N SER A 64 3.60 -14.26 -4.50
CA SER A 64 4.93 -14.72 -4.11
C SER A 64 5.66 -13.62 -3.33
N TYR A 65 6.17 -13.97 -2.15
CA TYR A 65 6.88 -13.05 -1.26
C TYR A 65 8.24 -13.63 -0.88
N ASP A 66 9.31 -13.04 -1.40
CA ASP A 66 10.69 -13.33 -1.07
C ASP A 66 11.10 -12.54 0.17
N GLN A 67 11.36 -13.26 1.26
CA GLN A 67 11.80 -12.66 2.52
C GLN A 67 13.19 -12.02 2.39
N ALA A 68 14.04 -12.46 1.46
CA ALA A 68 15.36 -11.88 1.26
C ALA A 68 15.31 -10.51 0.57
N ALA A 69 14.27 -10.27 -0.23
CA ALA A 69 14.02 -8.99 -0.91
C ALA A 69 13.16 -8.01 -0.07
N ALA A 70 12.63 -8.48 1.07
CA ALA A 70 11.80 -7.65 1.96
C ALA A 70 12.54 -6.37 2.39
N HIS A 71 11.77 -5.29 2.57
CA HIS A 71 12.26 -3.95 2.94
C HIS A 71 12.98 -3.18 1.84
N ALA A 72 13.18 -3.77 0.66
CA ALA A 72 13.49 -3.00 -0.53
C ALA A 72 12.20 -2.28 -1.01
N ALA A 73 12.23 -0.95 -1.06
CA ALA A 73 11.01 -0.15 -1.25
C ALA A 73 10.32 -0.42 -2.61
N ASP A 74 11.10 -0.66 -3.65
CA ASP A 74 10.62 -1.04 -4.98
C ASP A 74 9.96 -2.42 -4.98
N TYR A 75 10.59 -3.41 -4.34
CA TYR A 75 10.04 -4.75 -4.16
C TYR A 75 8.73 -4.73 -3.37
N ASP A 76 8.72 -4.04 -2.23
CA ASP A 76 7.55 -3.93 -1.36
C ASP A 76 6.38 -3.27 -2.11
N VAL A 77 6.64 -2.22 -2.90
CA VAL A 77 5.62 -1.58 -3.75
C VAL A 77 5.12 -2.55 -4.83
N GLU A 78 5.99 -3.31 -5.47
CA GLU A 78 5.59 -4.26 -6.52
C GLU A 78 4.61 -5.31 -5.98
N VAL A 79 4.97 -6.02 -4.90
CA VAL A 79 4.11 -7.07 -4.34
C VAL A 79 2.86 -6.48 -3.67
N MET A 80 2.95 -5.28 -3.10
CA MET A 80 1.78 -4.55 -2.60
C MET A 80 0.81 -4.24 -3.74
N MET A 81 1.28 -3.78 -4.90
CA MET A 81 0.42 -3.46 -6.04
C MET A 81 -0.22 -4.71 -6.64
N GLN A 82 0.49 -5.85 -6.68
CA GLN A 82 -0.09 -7.14 -7.04
C GLN A 82 -1.26 -7.51 -6.11
N CYS A 83 -1.07 -7.35 -4.79
CA CYS A 83 -2.12 -7.56 -3.80
C CYS A 83 -3.30 -6.61 -4.01
N PHE A 84 -3.02 -5.32 -4.20
CA PHE A 84 -4.03 -4.29 -4.42
C PHE A 84 -4.94 -4.61 -5.60
N PHE A 85 -4.37 -4.90 -6.77
CA PHE A 85 -5.17 -5.20 -7.96
C PHE A 85 -5.94 -6.51 -7.82
N LYS A 86 -5.36 -7.56 -7.21
CA LYS A 86 -6.11 -8.80 -6.90
C LYS A 86 -7.35 -8.50 -6.05
N CYS A 87 -7.22 -7.65 -5.03
CA CYS A 87 -8.35 -7.27 -4.19
C CYS A 87 -9.39 -6.43 -4.93
N VAL A 88 -8.97 -5.49 -5.78
CA VAL A 88 -9.88 -4.67 -6.60
C VAL A 88 -10.67 -5.57 -7.56
N TYR A 89 -9.99 -6.47 -8.28
CA TYR A 89 -10.65 -7.39 -9.22
C TYR A 89 -11.60 -8.37 -8.54
N ARG A 90 -11.32 -8.75 -7.28
CA ARG A 90 -12.21 -9.61 -6.47
C ARG A 90 -13.34 -8.83 -5.78
N GLY A 91 -13.38 -7.50 -5.90
CA GLY A 91 -14.36 -6.65 -5.21
C GLY A 91 -14.16 -6.54 -3.69
N VAL A 92 -12.99 -6.95 -3.19
CA VAL A 92 -12.63 -6.90 -1.76
C VAL A 92 -12.24 -5.48 -1.37
N PHE A 93 -11.39 -4.83 -2.19
CA PHE A 93 -11.08 -3.42 -2.02
C PHE A 93 -12.08 -2.58 -2.81
N LYS A 94 -12.78 -1.70 -2.09
CA LYS A 94 -13.72 -0.74 -2.68
C LYS A 94 -13.02 0.61 -2.75
N LEU A 95 -12.78 1.08 -3.98
CA LEU A 95 -12.27 2.42 -4.23
C LEU A 95 -13.50 3.34 -4.25
N VAL A 96 -13.64 4.15 -3.20
CA VAL A 96 -14.71 5.15 -3.08
C VAL A 96 -14.40 6.40 -3.88
#